data_AF-A0A5R8XWY9-F1
#
_entry.id   AF-A0A5R8XWY9-F1
#
_cell.length_a   1.000
_cell.length_b   1.000
_cell.length_c   1.000
_cell.angle_alpha   90.00
_cell.angle_beta   90.00
_cell.angle_gamma   90.00
#
_symmetry.space_group_name_H-M   'P 1'
#
loop_
_entity.id
_entity.type
_entity.pdbx_description
1 polymer ?
#
loop_
_entity_poly.entity_id
_entity_poly.type
_entity_poly.pdbx_seq_one_letter_code
_entity_poly.pdbx_strand_id
1 'polypeptide(L)'
;MNKIVLKPKVQKKFSLYCPFTNEKLFNDDSSFEIYEGAGNYLFSICEDCLFVDAGNNEEIENYWNDSALKAIEKFVENHKEENILVIEVQDNEDTYWFGFLNEDNIELEVEEIEKRFIK
;
A
#
# COMPACT_ATOMS: atom_id res chain seq x y z
N MET A 1 6.40 12.66 2.02
CA MET A 1 5.64 11.45 1.66
C MET A 1 4.25 11.85 1.18
N ASN A 2 3.84 11.38 0.00
CA ASN A 2 2.46 11.53 -0.49
C ASN A 2 1.64 10.36 0.09
N LYS A 3 0.89 10.62 1.17
CA LYS A 3 0.14 9.60 1.91
C LYS A 3 -1.34 9.95 1.98
N ILE A 4 -2.20 8.95 1.76
CA ILE A 4 -3.63 9.02 2.03
C ILE A 4 -4.02 8.01 3.11
N VAL A 5 -5.09 8.29 3.85
CA VAL A 5 -5.63 7.40 4.88
C VAL A 5 -7.04 6.99 4.50
N LEU A 6 -7.27 5.68 4.38
CA LEU A 6 -8.56 5.07 4.08
C LEU A 6 -9.10 4.37 5.32
N LYS A 7 -10.39 4.55 5.55
CA LYS A 7 -11.16 3.92 6.64
C LYS A 7 -12.34 3.18 6.03
N PRO A 8 -12.07 2.08 5.29
CA PRO A 8 -13.13 1.39 4.57
C PRO A 8 -14.20 0.91 5.54
N LYS A 9 -15.47 1.07 5.17
CA LYS A 9 -16.57 0.47 5.93
C LYS A 9 -16.49 -1.04 5.72
N VAL A 10 -16.29 -1.81 6.79
CA VAL A 10 -16.12 -3.28 6.79
C VAL A 10 -17.03 -3.95 5.74
N GLN A 11 -16.42 -4.42 4.64
CA GLN A 11 -17.08 -5.18 3.60
C GLN A 11 -16.77 -6.67 3.79
N LYS A 12 -17.79 -7.53 3.68
CA LYS A 12 -17.60 -8.99 3.81
C LYS A 12 -16.86 -9.61 2.61
N LYS A 13 -16.77 -8.89 1.50
CA LYS A 13 -16.10 -9.35 0.29
C LYS A 13 -15.52 -8.16 -0.47
N PHE A 14 -14.20 -8.13 -0.68
CA PHE A 14 -13.49 -7.12 -1.46
C PHE A 14 -12.22 -7.69 -2.09
N SER A 15 -11.66 -6.99 -3.07
CA SER A 15 -10.36 -7.27 -3.68
C SER A 15 -9.55 -5.98 -3.77
N LEU A 16 -8.23 -6.10 -3.68
CA LEU A 16 -7.32 -4.97 -3.81
C LEU A 16 -6.81 -4.82 -5.25
N TYR A 17 -6.61 -3.59 -5.69
CA TYR A 17 -6.15 -3.27 -7.03
C TYR A 17 -5.14 -2.12 -7.02
N CYS A 18 -4.24 -2.06 -8.00
CA CYS A 18 -3.41 -0.87 -8.21
C CYS A 18 -4.30 0.33 -8.58
N PRO A 19 -4.22 1.48 -7.88
CA PRO A 19 -5.04 2.67 -8.20
C PRO A 19 -4.74 3.28 -9.58
N PHE A 20 -3.52 3.12 -10.07
CA PHE A 20 -3.06 3.72 -11.33
C PHE A 20 -3.35 2.82 -12.53
N THR A 21 -3.04 1.53 -12.44
CA THR A 21 -3.19 0.59 -13.57
C THR A 21 -4.49 -0.21 -13.53
N ASN A 22 -5.20 -0.20 -12.39
CA ASN A 22 -6.44 -0.95 -12.18
C ASN A 22 -6.28 -2.48 -12.24
N GLU A 23 -5.04 -2.98 -12.13
CA GLU A 23 -4.71 -4.41 -12.06
C GLU A 23 -4.98 -4.98 -10.68
N LYS A 24 -5.50 -6.22 -10.62
CA LYS A 24 -5.84 -6.89 -9.36
C LYS A 24 -4.56 -7.32 -8.65
N LEU A 25 -4.44 -6.98 -7.37
CA LEU A 25 -3.42 -7.50 -6.46
C LEU A 25 -3.86 -8.87 -5.97
N PHE A 26 -2.91 -9.76 -5.73
CA PHE A 26 -3.24 -11.12 -5.30
C PHE A 26 -3.47 -11.13 -3.79
N ASN A 27 -4.75 -11.08 -3.39
CA ASN A 27 -5.20 -11.10 -2.01
C ASN A 27 -6.42 -12.02 -1.87
N ASP A 28 -6.68 -12.51 -0.66
CA ASP A 28 -7.93 -13.18 -0.36
C ASP A 28 -9.10 -12.18 -0.46
N ASP A 29 -10.27 -12.65 -0.89
CA ASP A 29 -11.48 -11.84 -1.17
C ASP A 29 -12.07 -11.11 0.07
N SER A 30 -11.34 -11.04 1.18
CA SER A 30 -11.70 -10.32 2.41
C SER A 30 -10.47 -9.96 3.25
N SER A 31 -9.28 -9.94 2.65
CA SER A 31 -8.01 -9.71 3.35
C SER A 31 -7.28 -8.51 2.77
N PHE A 32 -6.66 -7.72 3.65
CA PHE A 32 -5.72 -6.67 3.28
C PHE A 32 -4.29 -7.18 3.07
N GLU A 33 -4.05 -8.46 3.34
CA GLU A 33 -2.78 -9.12 3.08
C GLU A 33 -2.60 -9.36 1.58
N ILE A 34 -1.46 -8.92 1.04
CA ILE A 34 -1.09 -9.15 -0.35
C ILE A 34 -0.06 -10.26 -0.41
N TYR A 35 -0.38 -11.29 -1.21
CA TYR A 35 0.51 -12.41 -1.50
C TYR A 35 1.43 -12.11 -2.69
N GLU A 36 0.92 -11.41 -3.70
CA GLU A 36 1.67 -10.99 -4.89
C GLU A 36 1.16 -9.64 -5.43
N GLY A 37 2.06 -8.84 -6.01
CA GLY A 37 1.76 -7.53 -6.58
C GLY A 37 1.54 -7.53 -8.09
N ALA A 38 0.77 -6.56 -8.59
CA ALA A 38 0.58 -6.29 -10.01
C ALA A 38 0.54 -4.78 -10.27
N GLY A 39 0.85 -4.37 -11.51
CA GLY A 39 0.99 -2.97 -11.89
C GLY A 39 2.13 -2.26 -11.18
N ASN A 40 1.94 -0.97 -10.89
CA ASN A 40 2.95 -0.13 -10.25
C ASN A 40 3.05 -0.34 -8.73
N TYR A 41 2.84 -1.57 -8.27
CA TYR A 41 2.92 -1.96 -6.87
C TYR A 41 4.38 -1.98 -6.40
N LEU A 42 4.65 -1.36 -5.25
CA LEU A 42 5.99 -1.32 -4.65
C LEU A 42 6.10 -2.14 -3.38
N PHE A 43 5.14 -2.06 -2.46
CA PHE A 43 5.22 -2.72 -1.15
C PHE A 43 3.86 -2.84 -0.46
N SER A 44 3.78 -3.74 0.53
CA SER A 44 2.66 -3.87 1.46
C SER A 44 3.18 -4.28 2.84
N ILE A 45 2.79 -3.55 3.88
CA ILE A 45 3.27 -3.76 5.24
C ILE A 45 2.10 -3.63 6.21
N CYS A 46 2.04 -4.46 7.24
CA CYS A 46 1.13 -4.29 8.37
C CYS A 46 1.91 -3.79 9.59
N GLU A 47 1.20 -3.20 10.55
CA GLU A 47 1.79 -2.66 11.79
C GLU A 47 2.59 -3.70 12.57
N ASP A 48 2.07 -4.93 12.63
CA ASP A 48 2.67 -6.02 13.40
C ASP A 48 3.31 -7.13 12.53
N CYS A 49 3.27 -7.01 11.20
CA CYS A 49 3.89 -8.00 10.32
C CYS A 49 4.43 -7.43 8.99
N LEU A 50 5.49 -8.07 8.50
CA LEU A 50 6.15 -7.77 7.23
C LEU A 50 5.83 -8.88 6.23
N PHE A 51 5.24 -8.53 5.09
CA PHE A 51 4.95 -9.47 4.00
C PHE A 51 6.18 -9.66 3.11
N VAL A 52 7.23 -10.32 3.61
CA VAL A 52 8.59 -10.31 3.01
C VAL A 52 8.63 -10.64 1.50
N ASP A 53 7.68 -11.45 1.00
CA ASP A 53 7.64 -11.87 -0.41
C ASP A 53 6.95 -10.88 -1.37
N ALA A 54 6.52 -9.70 -0.91
CA ALA A 54 5.73 -8.76 -1.71
C ALA A 54 6.46 -7.43 -2.01
N GLY A 55 7.10 -7.34 -3.18
CA GLY A 55 7.69 -6.09 -3.69
C GLY A 55 9.04 -5.74 -3.05
N ASN A 56 9.22 -4.48 -2.64
CA ASN A 56 10.44 -3.92 -2.05
C ASN A 56 10.53 -4.11 -0.52
N ASN A 57 9.76 -5.05 0.04
CA ASN A 57 9.70 -5.27 1.48
C ASN A 57 11.05 -5.64 2.10
N GLU A 58 11.92 -6.35 1.37
CA GLU A 58 13.31 -6.63 1.80
C GLU A 58 14.10 -5.34 2.05
N GLU A 59 13.95 -4.32 1.21
CA GLU A 59 14.62 -3.03 1.44
C GLU A 59 14.05 -2.34 2.68
N ILE A 60 12.72 -2.31 2.81
CA ILE A 60 12.05 -1.63 3.91
C ILE A 60 12.37 -2.31 5.25
N GLU A 61 12.52 -3.63 5.28
CA GLU A 61 12.92 -4.40 6.46
C GLU A 61 14.29 -3.95 7.01
N ASN A 62 15.24 -3.57 6.14
CA ASN A 62 16.52 -3.02 6.58
C ASN A 62 16.40 -1.68 7.33
N TYR A 63 15.25 -1.00 7.20
CA TYR A 63 14.93 0.23 7.92
C TYR A 63 14.06 0.00 9.15
N TRP A 64 13.57 -1.22 9.37
CA TRP A 64 12.68 -1.53 10.47
C TRP A 64 13.41 -1.50 11.81
N ASN A 65 13.12 -0.46 12.60
CA ASN A 65 13.62 -0.30 13.97
C ASN A 65 12.48 0.22 14.84
N ASP A 66 11.60 -0.70 15.24
CA ASP A 66 10.42 -0.52 16.11
C ASP A 66 9.16 0.08 15.48
N SER A 67 9.14 0.42 14.18
CA SER A 67 7.94 0.98 13.53
C SER A 67 7.94 0.77 12.02
N ALA A 68 6.89 0.12 11.53
CA ALA A 68 6.58 -0.01 10.10
C ALA A 68 6.55 1.35 9.39
N LEU A 69 5.84 2.33 9.97
CA LEU A 69 5.71 3.67 9.40
C LEU A 69 7.07 4.36 9.23
N LYS A 70 7.96 4.28 10.23
CA LYS A 70 9.30 4.88 10.12
C LYS A 70 10.15 4.22 9.03
N ALA A 71 10.01 2.90 8.87
CA ALA A 71 10.70 2.16 7.82
C ALA A 71 10.21 2.61 6.43
N ILE A 72 8.90 2.77 6.26
CA ILE A 72 8.28 3.29 5.03
C ILE A 72 8.70 4.72 4.75
N GLU A 73 8.69 5.60 5.77
CA GLU A 73 9.14 6.99 5.62
C GLU A 73 10.58 7.06 5.12
N LYS A 74 11.46 6.22 5.67
CA LYS A 74 12.86 6.14 5.24
C LYS A 74 13.01 5.60 3.82
N PHE A 75 12.23 4.59 3.45
CA PHE A 75 12.17 4.09 2.07
C PHE A 75 11.75 5.20 1.10
N VAL A 76 10.64 5.89 1.38
CA VAL A 76 10.15 6.99 0.53
C VAL A 76 11.14 8.17 0.48
N GLU A 77 11.87 8.44 1.56
CA GLU A 77 12.91 9.47 1.57
C GLU A 77 14.12 9.10 0.69
N ASN A 78 14.52 7.82 0.72
CA ASN A 78 15.59 7.31 -0.13
C ASN A 78 15.20 7.27 -1.61
N HIS A 79 13.91 7.14 -1.90
CA HIS A 79 13.33 7.15 -3.25
C HIS A 79 12.57 8.45 -3.55
N LYS A 80 13.01 9.59 -3.01
CA LYS A 80 12.28 10.88 -3.11
C LYS A 80 12.14 11.44 -4.53
N GLU A 81 12.98 11.00 -5.46
CA GLU A 81 12.86 11.28 -6.89
C GLU A 81 11.69 10.55 -7.55
N GLU A 82 11.17 9.50 -6.90
CA GLU A 82 10.02 8.75 -7.35
C GLU A 82 8.72 9.36 -6.81
N ASN A 83 7.69 9.38 -7.65
CA ASN A 83 6.36 9.83 -7.23
C ASN A 83 5.60 8.66 -6.57
N ILE A 84 5.94 8.37 -5.31
CA ILE A 84 5.34 7.25 -4.57
C ILE A 84 4.07 7.71 -3.85
N LEU A 85 2.94 7.05 -4.14
CA LEU A 85 1.72 7.10 -3.36
C LEU A 85 1.78 6.04 -2.25
N VAL A 86 1.54 6.47 -1.01
CA VAL A 86 1.33 5.58 0.13
C VAL A 86 -0.14 5.59 0.53
N ILE A 87 -0.76 4.42 0.55
CA ILE A 87 -2.13 4.23 1.05
C ILE A 87 -2.05 3.58 2.42
N GLU A 88 -2.52 4.26 3.45
CA GLU A 88 -2.71 3.71 4.79
C GLU A 88 -4.17 3.27 4.94
N VAL A 89 -4.41 1.99 5.22
CA VAL A 89 -5.73 1.44 5.51
C VAL A 89 -5.81 1.16 7.01
N GLN A 90 -6.77 1.78 7.69
CA GLN A 90 -7.06 1.50 9.09
C GLN A 90 -8.31 0.61 9.17
N ASP A 91 -8.13 -0.66 9.54
CA ASP A 91 -9.22 -1.64 9.75
C ASP A 91 -9.31 -2.05 11.22
N ASN A 92 -10.24 -1.44 11.94
CA ASN A 92 -10.43 -1.62 13.38
C ASN A 92 -9.17 -1.33 14.21
N GLU A 93 -8.44 -2.37 14.60
CA GLU A 93 -7.21 -2.29 15.40
C GLU A 93 -5.95 -2.47 14.55
N ASP A 94 -6.08 -2.84 13.28
CA ASP A 94 -4.97 -3.10 12.37
C ASP A 94 -4.72 -1.94 11.41
N THR A 95 -3.44 -1.66 11.15
CA THR A 95 -3.01 -0.69 10.14
C THR A 95 -2.19 -1.38 9.05
N TYR A 96 -2.57 -1.16 7.79
CA TYR A 96 -1.86 -1.64 6.62
C TYR A 96 -1.37 -0.45 5.78
N TRP A 97 -0.18 -0.55 5.21
CA TRP A 97 0.38 0.42 4.29
C TRP A 97 0.69 -0.23 2.95
N PHE A 98 0.36 0.46 1.87
CA PHE A 98 0.60 0.03 0.50
C PHE A 98 1.32 1.13 -0.27
N GLY A 99 2.38 0.77 -0.98
CA GLY A 99 3.14 1.68 -1.83
C GLY A 99 2.88 1.46 -3.31
N PHE A 100 2.67 2.54 -4.06
CA PHE A 100 2.51 2.50 -5.51
C PHE A 100 3.33 3.59 -6.20
N LEU A 101 3.97 3.25 -7.31
CA LEU A 101 4.70 4.20 -8.15
C LEU A 101 3.73 4.91 -9.12
N ASN A 102 3.73 6.24 -9.09
CA ASN A 102 2.95 7.07 -9.99
C ASN A 102 3.83 7.60 -11.14
N GLU A 103 4.26 6.71 -12.03
CA GLU A 103 5.14 7.03 -13.17
C GLU A 103 4.57 8.13 -14.07
N ASP A 104 3.26 8.08 -14.30
CA ASP A 104 2.54 9.00 -15.19
C ASP A 104 2.11 10.31 -14.50
N ASN A 105 2.46 10.50 -13.22
CA ASN A 105 2.06 11.66 -12.41
C ASN A 105 0.55 11.94 -12.46
N ILE A 106 -0.25 10.87 -12.42
CA ILE A 106 -1.70 10.94 -12.43
C ILE A 106 -2.18 11.55 -11.12
N GLU A 107 -2.88 12.69 -11.20
CA GLU A 107 -3.57 13.28 -10.07
C GLU A 107 -4.96 12.61 -9.92
N LEU A 108 -5.15 11.89 -8.82
CA LEU A 108 -6.42 11.27 -8.46
C LEU A 108 -6.91 11.86 -7.13
N GLU A 109 -8.19 12.18 -7.08
CA GLU A 109 -8.87 12.53 -5.82
C GLU A 109 -8.90 11.33 -4.87
N VAL A 110 -8.86 11.56 -3.56
CA VAL A 110 -8.86 10.50 -2.54
C VAL A 110 -10.02 9.53 -2.72
N GLU A 111 -11.21 10.04 -3.05
CA GLU A 111 -12.43 9.26 -3.29
C GLU A 111 -12.32 8.34 -4.52
N GLU A 112 -11.56 8.76 -5.52
CA GLU A 112 -11.30 7.95 -6.72
C GLU A 112 -10.24 6.88 -6.42
N ILE A 113 -9.21 7.22 -5.63
CA ILE A 113 -8.21 6.24 -5.18
C ILE A 113 -8.89 5.13 -4.38
N GLU A 114 -9.76 5.46 -3.42
CA GLU A 114 -10.49 4.48 -2.62
C GLU A 114 -11.32 3.52 -3.49
N LYS A 115 -12.11 4.05 -4.44
CA LYS A 115 -12.93 3.25 -5.36
C LYS A 115 -12.13 2.35 -6.29
N ARG A 116 -10.93 2.78 -6.68
CA ARG A 116 -10.04 1.97 -7.52
C ARG A 116 -9.33 0.92 -6.70
N PHE A 117 -8.85 1.28 -5.52
CA PHE A 117 -8.04 0.44 -4.66
C PHE A 117 -8.83 -0.73 -4.05
N ILE A 118 -10.03 -0.48 -3.52
CA ILE A 118 -10.87 -1.49 -2.85
C ILE A 118 -12.16 -1.68 -3.63
N LYS A 119 -12.41 -2.90 -4.12
CA LYS A 119 -13.61 -3.24 -4.92
C LYS A 119 -14.33 -4.48 -4.46
#